data_AF-A0A2S3IGY1-F1
#
_entry.id   AF-A0A2S3IGY1-F1
#
_cell.length_a   1.000
_cell.length_b   1.000
_cell.length_c   1.000
_cell.angle_alpha   90.00
_cell.angle_beta   90.00
_cell.angle_gamma   90.00
#
_symmetry.space_group_name_H-M   'P 1'
#
loop_
_entity.id
_entity.type
_entity.pdbx_description
1 polymer ?
#
loop_
_entity_poly.entity_id
_entity_poly.type
_entity_poly.pdbx_seq_one_letter_code
_entity_poly.pdbx_strand_id
1 'polypeptide(L)'
;MAASASSSAASASSTGSGGSDAAAAAPTAGASACPCPICLESFKDEAYLDTCFHSFCYKCICQWIRIVASKHEEPLSSVRCPLCKTENLSIIHAFDGESFERWYINQEPRKRRLSDAHELVSQFYNMEEVTSNISGVQRYWEQKGYLRKKNWLETWIRREIQALTRDENVEAIVYHIHGVIGSFMKRLEKEHTSRRISPEERREEFRTLLSGAARPFLLSRTERFITEVELFLVSNLNMEAYNKLRVQRFRESSSHLTREQDALPHDRSLEEHYLYFVCNDTDCDEM
;
A
#
# COMPACT_ATOMS: atom_id res chain seq x y z
N MET A 1 -32.01 50.79 22.05
CA MET A 1 -32.85 50.53 23.23
C MET A 1 -32.56 49.10 23.67
N ALA A 2 -31.63 48.93 24.62
CA ALA A 2 -31.91 48.65 26.04
C ALA A 2 -32.48 47.23 26.24
N ALA A 3 -31.64 46.27 26.64
CA ALA A 3 -31.57 45.65 27.99
C ALA A 3 -32.61 44.51 28.14
N SER A 4 -32.35 43.35 28.76
CA SER A 4 -31.61 43.11 30.00
C SER A 4 -31.29 41.62 30.14
N ALA A 5 -30.14 41.32 30.76
CA ALA A 5 -29.75 40.01 31.29
C ALA A 5 -30.35 39.79 32.69
N SER A 6 -30.48 38.53 33.10
CA SER A 6 -30.58 38.14 34.51
C SER A 6 -29.86 36.81 34.76
N SER A 7 -28.68 36.93 35.33
CA SER A 7 -27.89 35.92 36.03
C SER A 7 -28.52 35.54 37.38
N SER A 8 -28.24 34.35 37.89
CA SER A 8 -28.28 34.06 39.32
C SER A 8 -27.19 33.06 39.69
N ALA A 9 -26.20 33.57 40.42
CA ALA A 9 -25.19 32.84 41.17
C ALA A 9 -25.25 33.33 42.62
N ALA A 10 -25.19 32.40 43.58
CA ALA A 10 -24.76 32.59 44.97
C ALA A 10 -24.41 31.19 45.52
N SER A 11 -23.13 30.82 45.74
CA SER A 11 -22.25 31.11 46.91
C SER A 11 -22.66 30.32 48.17
N ALA A 12 -21.99 29.21 48.49
CA ALA A 12 -20.85 29.05 49.44
C ALA A 12 -21.36 28.69 50.88
N SER A 13 -20.76 27.86 51.76
CA SER A 13 -19.40 27.36 51.98
C SER A 13 -19.40 26.21 53.02
N SER A 14 -18.33 25.36 53.03
CA SER A 14 -17.62 24.69 54.17
C SER A 14 -18.39 23.81 55.18
N THR A 15 -17.94 22.69 55.74
CA THR A 15 -16.65 21.97 55.89
C THR A 15 -16.98 20.64 56.61
N GLY A 16 -16.25 19.55 56.36
CA GLY A 16 -16.36 18.33 57.18
C GLY A 16 -15.45 17.21 56.69
N SER A 17 -14.39 16.96 57.44
CA SER A 17 -13.25 16.09 57.15
C SER A 17 -13.53 14.58 57.28
N GLY A 18 -12.75 13.77 56.55
CA GLY A 18 -12.17 12.52 57.04
C GLY A 18 -12.94 11.23 56.73
N GLY A 19 -12.31 10.35 55.95
CA GLY A 19 -12.75 8.95 55.79
C GLY A 19 -12.22 8.32 54.51
N SER A 20 -10.99 7.82 54.57
CA SER A 20 -10.46 6.82 53.65
C SER A 20 -11.39 5.61 53.58
N ASP A 21 -11.75 5.14 52.37
CA ASP A 21 -11.84 3.70 52.07
C ASP A 21 -11.97 3.43 50.56
N ALA A 22 -11.10 2.50 50.13
CA ALA A 22 -11.22 1.52 49.07
C ALA A 22 -11.87 1.89 47.71
N ALA A 23 -11.04 1.77 46.69
CA ALA A 23 -11.38 1.62 45.28
C ALA A 23 -12.61 0.72 45.05
N ALA A 24 -13.67 1.32 44.51
CA ALA A 24 -14.70 0.61 43.76
C ALA A 24 -14.64 1.13 42.32
N ALA A 25 -13.92 0.38 41.48
CA ALA A 25 -13.96 0.57 40.04
C ALA A 25 -15.40 0.34 39.57
N ALA A 26 -16.06 1.40 39.12
CA ALA A 26 -17.31 1.29 38.40
C ALA A 26 -17.04 0.47 37.12
N PRO A 27 -17.86 -0.55 36.79
CA PRO A 27 -17.75 -1.21 35.50
C PRO A 27 -18.17 -0.18 34.46
N THR A 28 -17.22 0.24 33.63
CA THR A 28 -17.51 0.86 32.35
C THR A 28 -18.44 -0.10 31.62
N ALA A 29 -19.69 0.31 31.40
CA ALA A 29 -20.64 -0.40 30.58
C ALA A 29 -19.98 -0.60 29.21
N GLY A 30 -19.44 -1.79 28.99
CA GLY A 30 -18.88 -2.18 27.71
C GLY A 30 -19.97 -1.98 26.68
N ALA A 31 -19.71 -1.13 25.69
CA ALA A 31 -20.47 -1.14 24.47
C ALA A 31 -20.49 -2.60 24.02
N SER A 32 -21.66 -3.23 24.10
CA SER A 32 -21.82 -4.61 23.69
C SER A 32 -21.46 -4.68 22.22
N ALA A 33 -20.23 -5.09 21.92
CA ALA A 33 -19.84 -5.40 20.55
C ALA A 33 -20.89 -6.36 20.03
N CYS A 34 -21.62 -5.93 18.99
CA CYS A 34 -22.68 -6.76 18.43
C CYS A 34 -22.04 -8.09 18.02
N PRO A 35 -22.60 -9.25 18.39
CA PRO A 35 -22.03 -10.52 18.00
C PRO A 35 -22.07 -10.67 16.47
N CYS A 36 -21.20 -11.52 15.94
CA CYS A 36 -21.21 -11.86 14.52
C CYS A 36 -22.60 -12.38 14.11
N PRO A 37 -23.26 -11.78 13.11
CA PRO A 37 -24.62 -12.16 12.74
C PRO A 37 -24.77 -13.58 12.15
N ILE A 38 -23.65 -14.24 11.82
CA ILE A 38 -23.63 -15.59 11.26
C ILE A 38 -23.45 -16.64 12.36
N CYS A 39 -22.41 -16.51 13.21
CA CYS A 39 -22.11 -17.51 14.24
C CYS A 39 -22.64 -17.13 15.63
N LEU A 40 -23.13 -15.90 15.82
CA LEU A 40 -23.65 -15.35 17.07
C LEU A 40 -22.62 -15.28 18.22
N GLU A 41 -21.34 -15.50 17.91
CA GLU A 41 -20.21 -15.32 18.83
C GLU A 41 -19.56 -13.93 18.66
N SER A 42 -18.67 -13.56 19.57
CA SER A 42 -17.77 -12.42 19.38
C SER A 42 -16.96 -12.55 18.08
N PHE A 43 -16.65 -11.42 17.44
CA PHE A 43 -15.89 -11.41 16.20
C PHE A 43 -14.51 -12.07 16.36
N LYS A 44 -14.18 -12.95 15.42
CA LYS A 44 -12.85 -13.54 15.23
C LYS A 44 -12.39 -13.14 13.82
N ASP A 45 -11.34 -12.33 13.74
CA ASP A 45 -10.88 -11.70 12.49
C ASP A 45 -12.04 -10.94 11.82
N GLU A 46 -12.33 -9.74 12.33
CA GLU A 46 -13.47 -8.95 11.88
C GLU A 46 -13.29 -8.55 10.41
N ALA A 47 -14.29 -8.89 9.60
CA ALA A 47 -14.29 -8.68 8.17
C ALA A 47 -15.54 -7.91 7.74
N TYR A 48 -15.38 -7.09 6.71
CA TYR A 48 -16.39 -6.18 6.20
C TYR A 48 -16.66 -6.49 4.73
N LEU A 49 -17.92 -6.39 4.31
CA LEU A 49 -18.24 -6.38 2.89
C LEU A 49 -18.03 -4.97 2.30
N ASP A 50 -17.52 -4.89 1.08
CA ASP A 50 -17.02 -3.64 0.50
C ASP A 50 -18.03 -2.53 0.21
N THR A 51 -19.28 -2.89 -0.07
CA THR A 51 -20.31 -1.93 -0.50
C THR A 51 -21.18 -1.51 0.68
N CYS A 52 -21.57 -2.47 1.53
CA CYS A 52 -22.46 -2.19 2.65
C CYS A 52 -21.77 -2.09 4.02
N PHE A 53 -20.48 -2.46 4.12
CA PHE A 53 -19.68 -2.41 5.35
C PHE A 53 -20.26 -3.14 6.57
N HIS A 54 -21.22 -4.05 6.39
CA HIS A 54 -21.65 -4.93 7.47
C HIS A 54 -20.52 -5.89 7.86
N SER A 55 -20.33 -6.06 9.17
CA SER A 55 -19.25 -6.87 9.72
C SER A 55 -19.67 -8.30 10.06
N PHE A 56 -18.72 -9.22 9.89
CA PHE A 56 -18.83 -10.65 10.15
C PHE A 56 -17.46 -11.18 10.62
N CYS A 57 -17.40 -12.38 11.19
CA CYS A 57 -16.12 -13.10 11.27
C CYS A 57 -15.67 -13.45 9.84
N TYR A 58 -14.39 -13.26 9.52
CA TYR A 58 -13.83 -13.56 8.19
C TYR A 58 -14.18 -14.97 7.71
N LYS A 59 -13.97 -15.98 8.55
CA LYS A 59 -14.33 -17.38 8.24
C LYS A 59 -15.82 -17.57 7.96
N CYS A 60 -16.68 -16.88 8.70
CA CYS A 60 -18.13 -17.00 8.56
C CYS A 60 -18.61 -16.46 7.21
N ILE A 61 -18.16 -15.25 6.84
CA ILE A 61 -18.56 -14.66 5.56
C ILE A 61 -17.96 -15.42 4.37
N CYS A 62 -16.73 -15.93 4.49
CA CYS A 62 -16.13 -16.82 3.50
C CYS A 62 -16.91 -18.12 3.30
N GLN A 63 -17.38 -18.75 4.39
CA GLN A 63 -18.20 -19.95 4.31
C GLN A 63 -19.56 -19.67 3.67
N TRP A 64 -20.20 -18.54 4.01
CA TRP A 64 -21.42 -18.09 3.36
C TRP A 64 -21.25 -18.01 1.84
N ILE A 65 -20.19 -17.33 1.38
CA ILE A 65 -19.91 -17.18 -0.05
C ILE A 65 -19.69 -18.53 -0.73
N ARG A 66 -18.98 -19.48 -0.09
CA ARG A 66 -18.81 -20.85 -0.61
C ARG A 66 -20.14 -21.58 -0.77
N ILE A 67 -21.06 -21.44 0.19
CA ILE A 67 -22.40 -22.06 0.14
C ILE A 67 -23.27 -21.42 -0.95
N VAL A 68 -23.18 -20.10 -1.14
CA VAL A 68 -23.89 -19.43 -2.24
C VAL A 68 -23.28 -19.89 -3.56
N ALA A 69 -21.95 -19.90 -3.70
CA ALA A 69 -21.25 -20.33 -4.91
C ALA A 69 -21.61 -21.77 -5.31
N SER A 70 -21.74 -22.70 -4.36
CA SER A 70 -22.08 -24.09 -4.67
C SER A 70 -23.49 -24.29 -5.25
N LYS A 71 -24.34 -23.26 -5.24
CA LYS A 71 -25.70 -23.30 -5.79
C LYS A 71 -25.80 -22.71 -7.20
N HIS A 72 -24.72 -22.15 -7.72
CA HIS A 72 -24.67 -21.56 -9.05
C HIS A 72 -23.76 -22.40 -9.96
N GLU A 73 -24.20 -22.64 -11.19
CA GLU A 73 -23.40 -23.36 -12.20
C GLU A 73 -22.20 -22.52 -12.67
N GLU A 74 -22.37 -21.19 -12.69
CA GLU A 74 -21.33 -20.23 -13.09
C GLU A 74 -20.63 -19.59 -11.87
N PRO A 75 -19.34 -19.26 -12.01
CA PRO A 75 -18.59 -18.57 -10.95
C PRO A 75 -19.19 -17.20 -10.57
N LEU A 76 -19.37 -16.93 -9.26
CA LEU A 76 -20.08 -15.74 -8.74
C LEU A 76 -19.27 -14.43 -8.76
N SER A 77 -19.41 -13.57 -9.76
CA SER A 77 -18.74 -12.25 -9.78
C SER A 77 -19.10 -11.28 -8.63
N SER A 78 -20.13 -11.59 -7.83
CA SER A 78 -20.54 -10.83 -6.65
C SER A 78 -21.31 -11.71 -5.66
N VAL A 79 -21.45 -11.27 -4.40
CA VAL A 79 -22.34 -11.91 -3.41
C VAL A 79 -23.30 -10.90 -2.80
N ARG A 80 -24.50 -11.36 -2.44
CA ARG A 80 -25.43 -10.60 -1.61
C ARG A 80 -25.10 -10.73 -0.13
N CYS A 81 -25.08 -9.59 0.55
CA CYS A 81 -24.89 -9.50 1.99
C CYS A 81 -25.96 -10.34 2.73
N PRO A 82 -25.57 -11.18 3.71
CA PRO A 82 -26.53 -11.95 4.53
C PRO A 82 -27.57 -11.06 5.23
N LEU A 83 -27.16 -9.86 5.66
CA LEU A 83 -27.96 -8.92 6.43
C LEU A 83 -28.89 -8.07 5.54
N CYS A 84 -28.32 -7.24 4.68
CA CYS A 84 -29.07 -6.23 3.94
C CYS A 84 -29.34 -6.59 2.47
N LYS A 85 -28.83 -7.74 2.00
CA LYS A 85 -28.96 -8.21 0.61
C LYS A 85 -28.29 -7.35 -0.47
N THR A 86 -27.61 -6.27 -0.09
CA THR A 86 -26.77 -5.46 -1.01
C THR A 86 -25.72 -6.35 -1.69
N GLU A 87 -25.49 -6.12 -2.99
CA GLU A 87 -24.44 -6.79 -3.74
C GLU A 87 -23.07 -6.23 -3.37
N ASN A 88 -22.09 -7.12 -3.22
CA ASN A 88 -20.73 -6.79 -2.82
C ASN A 88 -19.75 -7.57 -3.70
N LEU A 89 -18.60 -6.97 -4.00
CA LEU A 89 -17.60 -7.52 -4.91
C LEU A 89 -16.38 -8.07 -4.15
N SER A 90 -16.21 -7.71 -2.89
CA SER A 90 -15.07 -8.11 -2.08
C SER A 90 -15.35 -8.10 -0.57
N ILE A 91 -14.47 -8.77 0.15
CA ILE A 91 -14.36 -8.82 1.61
C ILE A 91 -13.08 -8.09 2.00
N ILE A 92 -13.16 -7.21 2.99
CA ILE A 92 -12.03 -6.52 3.61
C ILE A 92 -11.82 -7.13 4.99
N HIS A 93 -10.61 -7.57 5.34
CA HIS A 93 -10.29 -8.17 6.64
C HIS A 93 -8.84 -7.87 7.08
N ALA A 94 -8.41 -8.41 8.22
CA ALA A 94 -7.06 -8.21 8.77
C ALA A 94 -6.68 -6.73 8.92
N PHE A 95 -7.62 -5.88 9.34
CA PHE A 95 -7.35 -4.47 9.59
C PHE A 95 -6.60 -4.28 10.90
N ASP A 96 -5.39 -3.72 10.83
CA ASP A 96 -4.52 -3.46 12.00
C ASP A 96 -4.44 -1.96 12.38
N GLY A 97 -5.18 -1.10 11.68
CA GLY A 97 -5.15 0.35 11.85
C GLY A 97 -4.38 1.10 10.74
N GLU A 98 -3.46 0.42 10.05
CA GLU A 98 -2.63 1.00 8.99
C GLU A 98 -2.80 0.29 7.64
N SER A 99 -3.13 -0.99 7.67
CA SER A 99 -3.26 -1.86 6.50
C SER A 99 -4.49 -2.76 6.59
N PHE A 100 -4.94 -3.29 5.45
CA PHE A 100 -6.00 -4.30 5.36
C PHE A 100 -5.75 -5.25 4.20
N GLU A 101 -6.33 -6.43 4.28
CA GLU A 101 -6.40 -7.37 3.16
C GLU A 101 -7.78 -7.30 2.49
N ARG A 102 -7.81 -7.41 1.16
CA ARG A 102 -9.04 -7.40 0.37
C ARG A 102 -9.14 -8.61 -0.53
N TRP A 103 -10.15 -9.43 -0.30
CA TRP A 103 -10.46 -10.62 -1.08
C TRP A 103 -11.68 -10.39 -1.97
N TYR A 104 -11.49 -10.42 -3.30
CA TYR A 104 -12.57 -10.22 -4.27
C TYR A 104 -13.28 -11.55 -4.59
N ILE A 105 -14.61 -11.48 -4.66
CA ILE A 105 -15.49 -12.63 -4.82
C ILE A 105 -15.49 -13.06 -6.28
N ASN A 106 -14.95 -14.25 -6.51
CA ASN A 106 -14.71 -14.88 -7.81
C ASN A 106 -14.33 -13.88 -8.89
N GLN A 107 -13.03 -13.74 -8.97
CA GLN A 107 -12.39 -13.41 -10.21
C GLN A 107 -11.88 -14.70 -10.75
N GLU A 108 -12.19 -14.98 -12.01
CA GLU A 108 -11.47 -16.03 -12.73
C GLU A 108 -9.98 -15.88 -12.40
N PRO A 109 -9.31 -16.94 -11.92
CA PRO A 109 -7.86 -16.91 -11.67
C PRO A 109 -7.04 -16.48 -12.90
N ARG A 110 -7.69 -16.40 -14.07
CA ARG A 110 -7.14 -16.01 -15.36
C ARG A 110 -7.28 -14.51 -15.68
N LYS A 111 -8.15 -13.74 -15.00
CA LYS A 111 -8.38 -12.31 -15.26
C LYS A 111 -7.85 -11.37 -14.17
N ARG A 112 -7.32 -11.90 -13.07
CA ARG A 112 -6.59 -11.13 -12.05
C ARG A 112 -5.34 -11.82 -11.52
N ARG A 113 -4.77 -12.76 -12.28
CA ARG A 113 -3.33 -12.94 -12.19
C ARG A 113 -2.73 -11.83 -13.01
N LEU A 114 -2.48 -10.69 -12.36
CA LEU A 114 -1.33 -9.91 -12.78
C LEU A 114 -0.18 -10.91 -12.93
N SER A 115 0.53 -10.85 -14.05
CA SER A 115 1.47 -11.89 -14.44
C SER A 115 2.43 -12.25 -13.30
N ASP A 116 3.05 -13.43 -13.37
CA ASP A 116 4.03 -13.87 -12.37
C ASP A 116 5.15 -12.82 -12.15
N ALA A 117 5.38 -11.93 -13.14
CA ALA A 117 6.21 -10.73 -13.02
C ALA A 117 5.72 -9.72 -11.96
N HIS A 118 4.43 -9.43 -11.88
CA HIS A 118 3.85 -8.47 -10.93
C HIS A 118 3.86 -9.00 -9.50
N GLU A 119 3.60 -10.29 -9.30
CA GLU A 119 3.71 -10.92 -7.99
C GLU A 119 5.13 -10.78 -7.44
N LEU A 120 6.10 -11.00 -8.31
CA LEU A 120 7.51 -10.92 -8.00
C LEU A 120 8.00 -9.48 -7.78
N VAL A 121 7.47 -8.51 -8.53
CA VAL A 121 7.66 -7.09 -8.23
C VAL A 121 7.13 -6.78 -6.83
N SER A 122 5.91 -7.22 -6.48
CA SER A 122 5.35 -6.98 -5.14
C SER A 122 6.21 -7.62 -4.03
N GLN A 123 6.88 -8.75 -4.28
CA GLN A 123 7.77 -9.37 -3.29
C GLN A 123 8.93 -8.44 -2.94
N PHE A 124 9.54 -7.76 -3.91
CA PHE A 124 10.65 -6.81 -3.64
C PHE A 124 10.27 -5.61 -2.75
N TYR A 125 8.99 -5.25 -2.72
CA TYR A 125 8.48 -4.20 -1.85
C TYR A 125 8.24 -4.66 -0.41
N ASN A 126 8.08 -5.97 -0.21
CA ASN A 126 7.89 -6.56 1.12
C ASN A 126 9.22 -6.95 1.79
N MET A 127 10.34 -6.91 1.06
CA MET A 127 11.65 -7.29 1.59
C MET A 127 12.34 -6.12 2.31
N GLU A 128 13.02 -6.44 3.42
CA GLU A 128 13.79 -5.48 4.22
C GLU A 128 14.93 -4.83 3.42
N GLU A 129 15.22 -3.57 3.76
CA GLU A 129 16.14 -2.72 3.02
C GLU A 129 17.59 -3.12 3.26
N VAL A 130 18.28 -3.57 2.22
CA VAL A 130 19.74 -3.64 2.22
C VAL A 130 20.29 -2.42 1.50
N THR A 131 21.16 -1.71 2.23
CA THR A 131 21.89 -0.49 1.88
C THR A 131 21.72 -0.08 0.43
N SER A 132 20.78 0.84 0.20
CA SER A 132 20.55 1.46 -1.08
C SER A 132 21.82 2.18 -1.56
N ASN A 133 22.00 2.32 -2.87
CA ASN A 133 23.14 3.01 -3.50
C ASN A 133 23.04 4.54 -3.26
N ILE A 134 23.07 4.95 -1.99
CA ILE A 134 22.91 6.34 -1.52
C ILE A 134 23.93 7.23 -2.22
N SER A 135 25.15 6.73 -2.43
CA SER A 135 26.23 7.41 -3.15
C SER A 135 25.88 7.71 -4.61
N GLY A 136 25.15 6.84 -5.29
CA GLY A 136 24.64 7.06 -6.64
C GLY A 136 23.51 8.09 -6.69
N VAL A 137 22.61 8.03 -5.69
CA VAL A 137 21.50 8.99 -5.54
C VAL A 137 22.04 10.39 -5.34
N GLN A 138 22.98 10.58 -4.42
CA GLN A 138 23.59 11.88 -4.15
C GLN A 138 24.25 12.47 -5.41
N ARG A 139 25.05 11.67 -6.13
CA ARG A 139 25.73 12.09 -7.36
C ARG A 139 24.76 12.49 -8.48
N TYR A 140 23.61 11.84 -8.57
CA TYR A 140 22.58 12.17 -9.57
C TYR A 140 22.00 13.59 -9.36
N TRP A 141 21.72 13.95 -8.10
CA TRP A 141 21.22 15.27 -7.74
C TRP A 141 22.29 16.35 -7.95
N GLU A 142 23.56 16.05 -7.66
CA GLU A 142 24.70 16.93 -7.92
C GLU A 142 24.93 17.17 -9.43
N GLN A 143 24.86 16.10 -10.25
CA GLN A 143 25.14 16.14 -11.69
C GLN A 143 23.94 16.51 -12.56
N LYS A 144 22.79 16.85 -11.95
CA LYS A 144 21.55 17.21 -12.65
C LYS A 144 21.06 16.12 -13.60
N GLY A 145 21.15 14.86 -13.17
CA GLY A 145 20.72 13.71 -13.97
C GLY A 145 19.23 13.73 -14.36
N TYR A 146 18.42 14.58 -13.72
CA TYR A 146 17.01 14.83 -14.03
C TYR A 146 16.76 15.50 -15.38
N LEU A 147 17.78 16.13 -15.98
CA LEU A 147 17.67 16.73 -17.32
C LEU A 147 17.60 15.68 -18.46
N ARG A 148 17.83 14.41 -18.14
CA ARG A 148 17.80 13.31 -19.13
C ARG A 148 16.37 12.81 -19.30
N LYS A 149 15.89 12.79 -20.55
CA LYS A 149 14.58 12.21 -20.89
C LYS A 149 14.51 10.73 -20.47
N LYS A 150 13.45 10.36 -19.75
CA LYS A 150 13.23 9.00 -19.26
C LYS A 150 12.07 8.35 -20.01
N ASN A 151 12.36 7.74 -21.16
CA ASN A 151 11.34 7.12 -22.02
C ASN A 151 10.63 5.92 -21.36
N TRP A 152 11.25 5.28 -20.36
CA TRP A 152 10.72 4.08 -19.68
C TRP A 152 10.06 4.38 -18.33
N LEU A 153 9.98 5.65 -17.91
CA LEU A 153 9.47 5.99 -16.59
C LEU A 153 7.98 5.68 -16.45
N GLU A 154 7.19 6.04 -17.45
CA GLU A 154 5.74 5.79 -17.43
C GLU A 154 5.42 4.29 -17.41
N THR A 155 6.04 3.51 -18.30
CA THR A 155 5.86 2.05 -18.36
C THR A 155 6.36 1.36 -17.10
N TRP A 156 7.45 1.86 -16.51
CA TRP A 156 7.94 1.38 -15.22
C TRP A 156 6.96 1.70 -14.09
N ILE A 157 6.50 2.95 -13.95
CA ILE A 157 5.52 3.32 -12.91
C ILE A 157 4.26 2.47 -13.06
N ARG A 158 3.74 2.29 -14.29
CA ARG A 158 2.56 1.47 -14.57
C ARG A 158 2.67 0.07 -13.96
N ARG A 159 3.74 -0.66 -14.29
CA ARG A 159 4.00 -2.00 -13.75
C ARG A 159 4.09 -2.01 -12.23
N GLU A 160 4.81 -1.06 -11.64
CA GLU A 160 4.98 -1.01 -10.17
C GLU A 160 3.65 -0.72 -9.48
N ILE A 161 2.83 0.21 -10.00
CA ILE A 161 1.51 0.52 -9.44
C ILE A 161 0.57 -0.66 -9.59
N GLN A 162 0.56 -1.35 -10.74
CA GLN A 162 -0.22 -2.59 -10.92
C GLN A 162 0.18 -3.64 -9.87
N ALA A 163 1.48 -3.90 -9.70
CA ALA A 163 1.97 -4.86 -8.73
C ALA A 163 1.61 -4.49 -7.27
N LEU A 164 1.69 -3.20 -6.92
CA LEU A 164 1.44 -2.73 -5.57
C LEU A 164 -0.04 -2.65 -5.20
N THR A 165 -0.90 -2.28 -6.16
CA THR A 165 -2.35 -2.14 -5.94
C THR A 165 -3.12 -3.42 -6.22
N ARG A 166 -2.52 -4.36 -6.95
CA ARG A 166 -3.18 -5.56 -7.51
C ARG A 166 -4.38 -5.21 -8.38
N ASP A 167 -4.30 -4.09 -9.08
CA ASP A 167 -5.30 -3.58 -10.01
C ASP A 167 -4.68 -3.42 -11.41
N GLU A 168 -5.44 -3.73 -12.45
CA GLU A 168 -5.03 -3.52 -13.84
C GLU A 168 -5.30 -2.07 -14.27
N ASN A 169 -6.39 -1.48 -13.77
CA ASN A 169 -6.83 -0.14 -14.15
C ASN A 169 -6.15 0.94 -13.29
N VAL A 170 -4.89 1.21 -13.62
CA VAL A 170 -4.04 2.13 -12.85
C VAL A 170 -3.80 3.47 -13.56
N GLU A 171 -4.37 3.68 -14.75
CA GLU A 171 -4.03 4.82 -15.64
C GLU A 171 -4.09 6.17 -14.93
N ALA A 172 -5.17 6.45 -14.20
CA ALA A 172 -5.32 7.71 -13.48
C ALA A 172 -4.22 7.93 -12.42
N ILE A 173 -3.84 6.86 -11.72
CA ILE A 173 -2.79 6.88 -10.69
C ILE A 173 -1.42 7.10 -11.37
N VAL A 174 -1.16 6.36 -12.45
CA VAL A 174 0.09 6.46 -13.23
C VAL A 174 0.26 7.86 -13.78
N TYR A 175 -0.76 8.43 -14.44
CA TYR A 175 -0.69 9.79 -14.98
C TYR A 175 -0.52 10.84 -13.91
N HIS A 176 -1.16 10.68 -12.74
CA HIS A 176 -0.97 11.58 -11.62
C HIS A 176 0.48 11.57 -11.13
N ILE A 177 1.03 10.40 -10.80
CA ILE A 177 2.39 10.24 -10.26
C ILE A 177 3.43 10.65 -11.31
N HIS A 178 3.31 10.16 -12.54
CA HIS A 178 4.21 10.51 -13.65
C HIS A 178 4.16 12.02 -13.94
N GLY A 179 2.96 12.62 -13.89
CA GLY A 179 2.76 14.05 -14.06
C GLY A 179 3.43 14.89 -12.96
N VAL A 180 3.35 14.46 -11.70
CA VAL A 180 4.04 15.10 -10.57
C VAL A 180 5.55 15.08 -10.77
N ILE A 181 6.12 13.92 -11.13
CA ILE A 181 7.56 13.79 -11.43
C ILE A 181 7.94 14.70 -12.60
N GLY A 182 7.20 14.63 -13.72
CA GLY A 182 7.49 15.42 -14.91
C GLY A 182 7.36 16.93 -14.68
N SER A 183 6.37 17.37 -13.92
CA SER A 183 6.18 18.78 -13.53
C SER A 183 7.34 19.27 -12.67
N PHE A 184 7.77 18.46 -11.69
CA PHE A 184 8.91 18.76 -10.84
C PHE A 184 10.20 18.91 -11.66
N MET A 185 10.50 17.96 -12.55
CA MET A 185 11.72 18.03 -13.38
C MET A 185 11.70 19.24 -14.33
N LYS A 186 10.56 19.57 -14.95
CA LYS A 186 10.40 20.77 -15.79
C LYS A 186 10.56 22.07 -15.00
N ARG A 187 10.13 22.10 -13.74
CA ARG A 187 10.35 23.27 -12.86
C ARG A 187 11.83 23.44 -12.56
N LEU A 188 12.54 22.36 -12.24
CA LEU A 188 13.98 22.39 -12.00
C LEU A 188 14.79 22.84 -13.23
N GLU A 189 14.38 22.44 -14.43
CA GLU A 189 14.94 22.93 -15.69
C GLU A 189 14.86 24.46 -15.82
N LYS A 190 13.73 25.07 -15.42
CA LYS A 190 13.48 26.51 -15.51
C LYS A 190 14.09 27.31 -14.36
N GLU A 191 14.05 26.78 -13.14
CA GLU A 191 14.57 27.44 -11.93
C GLU A 191 16.11 27.51 -11.88
N HIS A 192 16.79 26.70 -12.70
CA HIS A 192 18.23 26.77 -12.87
C HIS A 192 18.72 28.18 -13.30
N THR A 193 17.84 29.01 -13.85
CA THR A 193 18.15 30.40 -14.24
C THR A 193 17.99 31.41 -13.09
N SER A 194 17.43 31.04 -11.91
CA SER A 194 17.00 32.05 -10.92
C SER A 194 17.15 31.73 -9.42
N ARG A 195 17.37 30.47 -8.98
CA ARG A 195 17.41 30.15 -7.52
C ARG A 195 18.52 29.15 -7.13
N ARG A 196 19.32 29.49 -6.11
CA ARG A 196 20.35 28.61 -5.51
C ARG A 196 19.74 27.79 -4.37
N ILE A 197 19.14 26.64 -4.69
CA ILE A 197 18.70 25.61 -3.73
C ILE A 197 19.78 24.52 -3.69
N SER A 198 20.06 23.93 -2.53
CA SER A 198 21.03 22.82 -2.42
C SER A 198 20.50 21.54 -3.11
N PRO A 199 21.37 20.62 -3.57
CA PRO A 199 20.94 19.32 -4.10
C PRO A 199 20.10 18.50 -3.11
N GLU A 200 20.42 18.59 -1.82
CA GLU A 200 19.74 17.88 -0.73
C GLU A 200 18.32 18.42 -0.51
N GLU A 201 18.16 19.74 -0.52
CA GLU A 201 16.85 20.40 -0.43
C GLU A 201 15.95 20.02 -1.61
N ARG A 202 16.51 19.94 -2.82
CA ARG A 202 15.76 19.49 -4.01
C ARG A 202 15.32 18.03 -3.89
N ARG A 203 16.18 17.17 -3.36
CA ARG A 203 15.85 15.76 -3.12
C ARG A 203 14.72 15.63 -2.12
N GLU A 204 14.77 16.38 -1.02
CA GLU A 204 13.73 16.33 0.02
C GLU A 204 12.39 16.87 -0.49
N GLU A 205 12.41 17.95 -1.26
CA GLU A 205 11.23 18.50 -1.93
C GLU A 205 10.60 17.47 -2.89
N PHE A 206 11.43 16.78 -3.68
CA PHE A 206 10.98 15.71 -4.56
C PHE A 206 10.32 14.57 -3.79
N ARG A 207 10.96 14.07 -2.72
CA ARG A 207 10.41 12.99 -1.88
C ARG A 207 9.09 13.39 -1.25
N THR A 208 9.00 14.61 -0.72
CA THR A 208 7.77 15.14 -0.10
C THR A 208 6.62 15.22 -1.11
N LEU A 209 6.86 15.78 -2.30
CA LEU A 209 5.85 15.90 -3.35
C LEU A 209 5.39 14.52 -3.84
N LEU A 210 6.33 13.60 -4.06
CA LEU A 210 6.01 12.27 -4.54
C LEU A 210 5.28 11.43 -3.48
N SER A 211 5.65 11.56 -2.20
CA SER A 211 4.92 10.94 -1.08
C SER A 211 3.49 11.44 -1.01
N GLY A 212 3.26 12.74 -1.13
CA GLY A 212 1.90 13.30 -1.16
C GLY A 212 1.05 12.75 -2.31
N ALA A 213 1.64 12.52 -3.48
CA ALA A 213 0.95 11.98 -4.66
C ALA A 213 0.66 10.48 -4.57
N ALA A 214 1.60 9.70 -4.02
CA ALA A 214 1.54 8.23 -4.03
C ALA A 214 0.88 7.64 -2.77
N ARG A 215 0.98 8.32 -1.61
CA ARG A 215 0.48 7.83 -0.32
C ARG A 215 -1.00 7.45 -0.29
N PRO A 216 -1.92 8.17 -0.95
CA PRO A 216 -3.33 7.78 -0.99
C PRO A 216 -3.58 6.41 -1.63
N PHE A 217 -2.65 5.92 -2.47
CA PHE A 217 -2.80 4.67 -3.23
C PHE A 217 -1.92 3.54 -2.68
N LEU A 218 -0.73 3.87 -2.18
CA LEU A 218 0.29 2.88 -1.79
C LEU A 218 0.43 2.69 -0.27
N LEU A 219 -0.15 3.58 0.54
CA LEU A 219 -0.18 3.50 2.00
C LEU A 219 1.22 3.23 2.60
N SER A 220 1.38 2.17 3.40
CA SER A 220 2.65 1.80 4.03
C SER A 220 3.78 1.49 3.04
N ARG A 221 3.47 1.16 1.78
CA ARG A 221 4.45 0.86 0.73
C ARG A 221 5.01 2.10 0.03
N THR A 222 4.51 3.28 0.37
CA THR A 222 4.85 4.54 -0.30
C THR A 222 6.33 4.89 -0.20
N GLU A 223 6.93 4.80 0.99
CA GLU A 223 8.34 5.19 1.16
C GLU A 223 9.29 4.28 0.38
N ARG A 224 8.96 2.98 0.30
CA ARG A 224 9.70 2.02 -0.51
C ARG A 224 9.58 2.32 -1.99
N PHE A 225 8.38 2.68 -2.46
CA PHE A 225 8.15 3.13 -3.82
C PHE A 225 8.94 4.38 -4.19
N ILE A 226 8.99 5.38 -3.31
CA ILE A 226 9.79 6.60 -3.55
C ILE A 226 11.27 6.25 -3.69
N THR A 227 11.81 5.41 -2.79
CA THR A 227 13.21 4.98 -2.86
C THR A 227 13.52 4.24 -4.16
N GLU A 228 12.63 3.37 -4.61
CA GLU A 228 12.81 2.65 -5.87
C GLU A 228 12.65 3.56 -7.11
N VAL A 229 11.79 4.58 -7.06
CA VAL A 229 11.71 5.63 -8.08
C VAL A 229 13.04 6.37 -8.17
N GLU A 230 13.61 6.81 -7.04
CA GLU A 230 14.92 7.49 -7.02
C GLU A 230 16.00 6.61 -7.65
N LEU A 231 16.09 5.34 -7.23
CA LEU A 231 17.08 4.39 -7.75
C LEU A 231 16.91 4.11 -9.25
N PHE A 232 15.68 3.99 -9.73
CA PHE A 232 15.39 3.84 -11.15
C PHE A 232 15.86 5.06 -11.95
N LEU A 233 15.50 6.27 -11.49
CA LEU A 233 15.90 7.53 -12.12
C LEU A 233 17.42 7.70 -12.17
N VAL A 234 18.11 7.35 -11.09
CA VAL A 234 19.57 7.40 -10.95
C VAL A 234 20.27 6.43 -11.88
N SER A 235 19.75 5.21 -12.00
CA SER A 235 20.38 4.14 -12.79
C SER A 235 20.53 4.50 -14.28
N ASN A 236 19.60 5.30 -14.81
CA ASN A 236 19.50 5.60 -16.24
C ASN A 236 19.44 4.35 -17.14
N LEU A 237 18.96 3.24 -16.57
CA LEU A 237 18.80 1.97 -17.26
C LEU A 237 17.41 1.88 -17.89
N ASN A 238 17.28 1.03 -18.90
CA ASN A 238 15.97 0.56 -19.33
C ASN A 238 15.37 -0.36 -18.23
N MET A 239 14.08 -0.68 -18.37
CA MET A 239 13.35 -1.49 -17.41
C MET A 239 14.06 -2.84 -17.15
N GLU A 240 14.51 -3.52 -18.21
CA GLU A 240 15.15 -4.84 -18.13
C GLU A 240 16.49 -4.81 -17.37
N ALA A 241 17.36 -3.84 -17.66
CA ALA A 241 18.65 -3.72 -16.98
C ALA A 241 18.50 -3.27 -15.52
N TYR A 242 17.51 -2.42 -15.23
CA TYR A 242 17.20 -2.06 -13.85
C TYR A 242 16.69 -3.25 -13.03
N ASN A 243 15.85 -4.08 -13.65
CA ASN A 243 15.36 -5.31 -13.03
C ASN A 243 16.51 -6.25 -12.66
N LYS A 244 17.48 -6.45 -13.57
CA LYS A 244 18.70 -7.23 -13.30
C LYS A 244 19.48 -6.68 -12.11
N LEU A 245 19.61 -5.35 -12.01
CA LEU A 245 20.23 -4.72 -10.83
C LEU A 245 19.43 -4.96 -9.54
N ARG A 246 18.10 -4.97 -9.59
CA ARG A 246 17.26 -5.25 -8.42
C ARG A 246 17.44 -6.71 -7.93
N VAL A 247 17.51 -7.67 -8.85
CA VAL A 247 17.82 -9.08 -8.55
C VAL A 247 19.25 -9.25 -8.00
N GLN A 248 20.23 -8.56 -8.58
CA GLN A 248 21.61 -8.62 -8.09
C GLN A 248 21.71 -8.07 -6.66
N ARG A 249 21.12 -6.90 -6.38
CA ARG A 249 21.05 -6.32 -5.03
C ARG A 249 20.40 -7.30 -4.05
N PHE A 250 19.34 -7.98 -4.49
CA PHE A 250 18.69 -9.02 -3.70
C PHE A 250 19.63 -10.20 -3.39
N ARG A 251 20.40 -10.70 -4.36
CA ARG A 251 21.38 -11.77 -4.13
C ARG A 251 22.44 -11.36 -3.10
N GLU A 252 23.01 -10.17 -3.25
CA GLU A 252 24.03 -9.63 -2.33
C GLU A 252 23.46 -9.52 -0.91
N SER A 253 22.19 -9.13 -0.79
CA SER A 253 21.43 -9.05 0.46
C SER A 253 21.21 -10.42 1.11
N SER A 254 20.74 -11.41 0.34
CA SER A 254 20.50 -12.77 0.83
C SER A 254 21.81 -13.47 1.19
N SER A 255 22.89 -13.22 0.44
CA SER A 255 24.23 -13.76 0.72
C SER A 255 24.84 -13.22 2.01
N HIS A 256 24.51 -11.98 2.38
CA HIS A 256 24.87 -11.41 3.69
C HIS A 256 24.14 -12.10 4.86
N LEU A 257 22.94 -12.64 4.63
CA LEU A 257 22.16 -13.41 5.61
C LEU A 257 22.53 -14.90 5.63
N THR A 258 23.00 -15.47 4.50
CA THR A 258 23.39 -16.89 4.40
C THR A 258 24.83 -17.19 4.85
N ARG A 259 25.60 -16.18 5.30
CA ARG A 259 26.90 -16.42 5.96
C ARG A 259 26.77 -16.91 7.41
N GLU A 260 25.60 -17.43 7.80
CA GLU A 260 25.38 -18.07 9.11
C GLU A 260 24.46 -19.30 9.11
N GLN A 261 24.12 -19.89 7.95
CA GLN A 261 23.50 -21.22 7.94
C GLN A 261 23.63 -21.90 6.58
N ASP A 262 24.49 -22.92 6.53
CA ASP A 262 24.48 -23.93 5.48
C ASP A 262 23.30 -24.89 5.66
N ALA A 263 22.76 -25.31 4.51
CA ALA A 263 22.02 -26.54 4.19
C ALA A 263 20.58 -26.33 3.69
N LEU A 264 20.39 -26.63 2.39
CA LEU A 264 19.26 -27.31 1.71
C LEU A 264 18.92 -26.73 0.32
N PRO A 265 18.27 -27.52 -0.56
CA PRO A 265 18.65 -27.69 -1.96
C PRO A 265 18.17 -26.55 -2.86
N HIS A 266 19.03 -26.23 -3.83
CA HIS A 266 18.77 -25.26 -4.90
C HIS A 266 17.70 -25.81 -5.85
N ASP A 267 16.43 -25.53 -5.58
CA ASP A 267 15.41 -25.48 -6.63
C ASP A 267 15.52 -24.13 -7.35
N ARG A 268 15.18 -24.09 -8.65
CA ARG A 268 15.58 -23.06 -9.64
C ARG A 268 15.70 -21.64 -9.07
N SER A 269 16.82 -20.98 -9.37
CA SER A 269 17.16 -19.64 -8.86
C SER A 269 15.98 -18.67 -9.06
N LEU A 270 15.62 -17.90 -8.03
CA LEU A 270 14.63 -16.82 -8.11
C LEU A 270 14.86 -15.90 -9.32
N GLU A 271 16.12 -15.78 -9.77
CA GLU A 271 16.55 -15.09 -10.97
C GLU A 271 16.08 -15.71 -12.28
N GLU A 272 16.08 -17.03 -12.41
CA GLU A 272 15.55 -17.72 -13.59
C GLU A 272 14.03 -17.53 -13.67
N HIS A 273 13.34 -17.58 -12.53
CA HIS A 273 11.92 -17.26 -12.44
C HIS A 273 11.67 -15.77 -12.75
N TYR A 274 12.51 -14.86 -12.23
CA TYR A 274 12.39 -13.42 -12.45
C TYR A 274 12.63 -13.02 -13.90
N LEU A 275 13.70 -13.50 -14.51
CA LEU A 275 14.05 -13.17 -15.88
C LEU A 275 13.09 -13.80 -16.89
N TYR A 276 12.58 -15.01 -16.62
CA TYR A 276 11.63 -15.67 -17.50
C TYR A 276 10.29 -14.92 -17.61
N PHE A 277 9.75 -14.43 -16.49
CA PHE A 277 8.44 -13.76 -16.50
C PHE A 277 8.55 -12.26 -16.82
N VAL A 278 9.53 -11.56 -16.26
CA VAL A 278 9.62 -10.10 -16.41
C VAL A 278 10.20 -9.69 -17.76
N CYS A 279 10.98 -10.53 -18.43
CA CYS A 279 11.49 -10.25 -19.78
C CYS A 279 10.57 -10.71 -20.92
N ASN A 280 9.62 -11.62 -20.67
CA ASN A 280 8.71 -12.13 -21.71
C ASN A 280 7.34 -11.44 -21.73
N ASP A 281 6.95 -10.73 -20.66
CA ASP A 281 5.66 -10.00 -20.62
C ASP A 281 5.65 -8.70 -21.44
N THR A 282 6.76 -8.31 -22.08
CA THR A 282 6.81 -7.10 -22.93
C THR A 282 6.30 -7.30 -24.36
N ASP A 283 5.89 -8.51 -24.75
CA ASP A 283 5.44 -8.83 -26.12
C ASP A 283 3.91 -8.84 -26.29
N CYS A 284 3.17 -8.06 -25.50
CA CYS A 284 1.72 -7.93 -25.64
C CYS A 284 1.31 -6.46 -25.84
N ASP A 285 1.79 -5.82 -26.91
CA ASP A 285 1.17 -4.64 -27.54
C ASP A 285 1.76 -4.37 -28.95
N GLU A 286 1.66 -5.36 -29.84
CA GLU A 286 1.60 -5.10 -31.29
C GLU A 286 0.30 -5.70 -31.85
N MET A 287 -0.76 -4.90 -31.87
CA MET A 287 -1.83 -4.95 -32.88
C MET A 287 -2.60 -3.62 -32.93
#